data_AF-A0A430QDF3-F1
#
_entry.id   AF-A0A430QDF3-F1
#
_cell.length_a   1.000
_cell.length_b   1.000
_cell.length_c   1.000
_cell.angle_alpha   90.00
_cell.angle_beta   90.00
_cell.angle_gamma   90.00
#
_symmetry.space_group_name_H-M   'P 1'
#
loop_
_entity.id
_entity.type
_entity.pdbx_description
1 polymer ?
#
loop_
_entity_poly.entity_id
_entity_poly.type
_entity_poly.pdbx_seq_one_letter_code
_entity_poly.pdbx_strand_id
1 'polypeptide(L)'
;MTRSMIFVTEDGGSTWERSSVPFVLSGQLRFYPRERLSPWVLTLEEKTSILYLSLDNGKTWKNIHDNVVDYFWSVYEVDPGETVYILYHPQSSKNVSERHILAKSSDFGLTWTELLKDVIRVWAPRGVKVDIPRPHDKSSISFDLETKQDYETIKLGHFLYASHFSDTKNQTVQLSVSTDGGRTFNKAHLPTIQAERV
;
A
#
# COMPACT_ATOMS: atom_id res chain seq x y z
N MET A 1 -14.78 -6.46 27.27
CA MET A 1 -14.67 -5.93 25.90
C MET A 1 -13.70 -4.78 25.92
N THR A 2 -12.50 -4.98 25.40
CA THR A 2 -11.50 -3.92 25.26
C THR A 2 -11.94 -3.06 24.07
N ARG A 3 -12.25 -1.78 24.32
CA ARG A 3 -12.67 -0.82 23.29
C ARG A 3 -11.70 0.35 23.33
N SER A 4 -11.13 0.71 22.20
CA SER A 4 -10.36 1.96 22.07
C SER A 4 -11.29 3.15 21.88
N MET A 5 -10.76 4.35 22.07
CA MET A 5 -11.47 5.60 21.84
C MET A 5 -10.61 6.49 20.97
N ILE A 6 -11.25 7.23 20.07
CA ILE A 6 -10.61 8.27 19.27
C ILE A 6 -11.36 9.59 19.45
N PHE A 7 -10.66 10.68 19.21
CA PHE A 7 -11.22 12.03 19.19
C PHE A 7 -10.95 12.62 17.80
N VAL A 8 -11.99 13.19 17.20
CA VAL A 8 -11.98 13.72 15.83
C VAL A 8 -12.27 15.21 15.89
N THR A 9 -11.56 16.00 15.10
CA THR A 9 -11.80 17.44 14.93
C THR A 9 -11.91 17.77 13.46
N GLU A 10 -12.84 18.65 13.10
CA GLU A 10 -13.05 19.14 11.74
C GLU A 10 -12.74 20.65 11.60
N ASP A 11 -12.37 21.31 12.70
CA ASP A 11 -12.21 22.75 12.82
C ASP A 11 -10.82 23.17 13.35
N GLY A 12 -9.81 22.36 13.04
CA GLY A 12 -8.42 22.64 13.41
C GLY A 12 -8.13 22.48 14.90
N GLY A 13 -8.93 21.68 15.62
CA GLY A 13 -8.74 21.39 17.04
C GLY A 13 -9.50 22.31 17.99
N SER A 14 -10.41 23.15 17.47
CA SER A 14 -11.25 24.02 18.29
C SER A 14 -12.33 23.22 19.03
N THR A 15 -12.91 22.21 18.37
CA THR A 15 -13.85 21.25 18.94
C THR A 15 -13.45 19.81 18.63
N TRP A 16 -13.85 18.89 19.51
CA TRP A 16 -13.48 17.48 19.45
C TRP A 16 -14.71 16.59 19.70
N GLU A 17 -15.01 15.71 18.75
CA GLU A 17 -16.04 14.68 18.88
C GLU A 17 -15.39 13.36 19.32
N ARG A 18 -15.96 12.72 20.36
CA ARG A 18 -15.50 11.42 20.83
C ARG A 18 -16.19 10.30 20.07
N SER A 19 -15.41 9.37 19.51
CA SER A 19 -15.92 8.15 18.89
C SER A 19 -15.38 6.90 19.58
N SER A 20 -16.24 5.88 19.77
CA SER A 20 -15.86 4.59 20.33
C SER A 20 -15.46 3.61 19.22
N VAL A 21 -14.29 2.99 19.35
CA VAL A 21 -13.79 2.00 18.39
C VAL A 21 -14.10 0.58 18.90
N PRO A 22 -14.72 -0.30 18.10
CA PRO A 22 -15.19 -1.61 18.56
C PRO A 22 -14.08 -2.68 18.70
N PHE A 23 -12.82 -2.30 18.51
CA PHE A 23 -11.63 -3.15 18.59
C PHE A 23 -10.49 -2.41 19.32
N VAL A 24 -9.37 -3.10 19.57
CA VAL A 24 -8.17 -2.47 20.12
C VAL A 24 -7.41 -1.78 19.00
N LEU A 25 -7.55 -0.46 18.92
CA LEU A 25 -6.75 0.36 18.03
C LEU A 25 -5.28 0.28 18.44
N SER A 26 -4.50 -0.52 17.71
CA SER A 26 -3.09 -0.82 17.99
C SER A 26 -2.16 -0.43 16.84
N GLY A 27 -2.62 -0.55 15.59
CA GLY A 27 -1.88 -0.10 14.42
C GLY A 27 -2.01 1.40 14.13
N GLN A 28 -1.20 1.86 13.17
CA GLN A 28 -1.24 3.23 12.66
C GLN A 28 -2.51 3.50 11.84
N LEU A 29 -3.13 4.67 12.05
CA LEU A 29 -4.18 5.20 11.17
C LEU A 29 -3.57 5.65 9.84
N ARG A 30 -3.99 5.02 8.73
CA ARG A 30 -3.58 5.39 7.36
C ARG A 30 -4.71 6.13 6.65
N PHE A 31 -4.53 7.44 6.52
CA PHE A 31 -5.43 8.32 5.77
C PHE A 31 -5.29 8.13 4.27
N TYR A 32 -6.38 8.30 3.53
CA TYR A 32 -6.39 8.21 2.08
C TYR A 32 -5.53 9.30 1.43
N PRO A 33 -4.56 8.94 0.57
CA PRO A 33 -3.54 9.89 0.10
C PRO A 33 -3.90 10.66 -1.17
N ARG A 34 -4.93 10.25 -1.93
CA ARG A 34 -5.21 10.84 -3.26
C ARG A 34 -6.21 12.00 -3.23
N GLU A 35 -6.93 12.19 -2.14
CA GLU A 35 -7.90 13.27 -2.00
C GLU A 35 -7.73 13.98 -0.66
N ARG A 36 -7.52 15.30 -0.73
CA ARG A 36 -7.37 16.15 0.44
C ARG A 36 -8.69 16.18 1.23
N LEU A 37 -8.62 15.97 2.55
CA LEU A 37 -9.78 15.90 3.45
C LEU A 37 -10.73 14.71 3.18
N SER A 38 -10.28 13.66 2.50
CA SER A 38 -11.06 12.43 2.41
C SER A 38 -11.33 11.84 3.79
N PRO A 39 -12.55 11.33 4.04
CA PRO A 39 -12.90 10.74 5.33
C PRO A 39 -12.41 9.30 5.51
N TRP A 40 -11.67 8.76 4.53
CA TRP A 40 -11.32 7.35 4.51
C TRP A 40 -10.05 7.05 5.29
N VAL A 41 -10.13 6.06 6.16
CA VAL A 41 -9.03 5.66 7.05
C VAL A 41 -8.94 4.14 7.14
N LEU A 42 -7.73 3.60 6.98
CA LEU A 42 -7.41 2.20 7.26
C LEU A 42 -6.65 2.07 8.57
N THR A 43 -6.85 0.96 9.27
CA THR A 43 -5.99 0.57 10.40
C THR A 43 -5.99 -0.94 10.58
N LEU A 44 -4.88 -1.47 11.07
CA LEU A 44 -4.75 -2.88 11.45
C LEU A 44 -4.85 -3.02 12.97
N GLU A 45 -5.65 -3.96 13.45
CA GLU A 45 -5.52 -4.43 14.83
C GLU A 45 -4.39 -5.48 14.86
N GLU A 46 -3.21 -5.09 15.34
CA GLU A 46 -1.96 -5.86 15.16
C GLU A 46 -2.03 -7.24 15.83
N LYS A 47 -2.70 -7.34 16.98
CA LYS A 47 -2.83 -8.60 17.72
C LYS A 47 -3.72 -9.63 17.02
N THR A 48 -4.78 -9.18 16.36
CA THR A 48 -5.75 -10.06 15.68
C THR A 48 -5.48 -10.14 14.17
N SER A 49 -4.60 -9.28 13.65
CA SER A 49 -4.32 -9.14 12.22
C SER A 49 -5.58 -8.82 11.39
N ILE A 50 -6.53 -8.11 11.98
CA ILE A 50 -7.77 -7.70 11.31
C ILE A 50 -7.61 -6.28 10.75
N LEU A 51 -7.87 -6.12 9.46
CA LEU A 51 -7.86 -4.83 8.78
C LEU A 51 -9.25 -4.18 8.85
N TYR A 52 -9.27 -2.96 9.37
CA TYR A 52 -10.48 -2.16 9.49
C TYR A 52 -10.43 -0.95 8.57
N LEU A 53 -11.59 -0.61 8.01
CA LEU A 53 -11.84 0.57 7.18
C LEU A 53 -12.92 1.44 7.81
N SER A 54 -12.68 2.74 7.85
CA SER A 54 -13.69 3.77 8.08
C SER A 54 -13.83 4.62 6.83
N LEU A 55 -15.07 5.02 6.52
CA LEU A 55 -15.40 5.92 5.41
C LEU A 55 -15.96 7.26 5.90
N ASP A 56 -15.93 7.51 7.22
CA ASP A 56 -16.63 8.59 7.90
C ASP A 56 -15.78 9.22 9.03
N ASN A 57 -14.49 9.48 8.76
CA ASN A 57 -13.55 10.09 9.71
C ASN A 57 -13.35 9.28 11.02
N GLY A 58 -13.51 7.95 10.97
CA GLY A 58 -13.35 7.08 12.13
C GLY A 58 -14.58 7.00 13.03
N LYS A 59 -15.74 7.53 12.61
CA LYS A 59 -17.00 7.41 13.37
C LYS A 59 -17.50 5.98 13.38
N THR A 60 -17.42 5.28 12.25
CA THR A 60 -17.73 3.85 12.13
C THR A 60 -16.60 3.09 11.46
N TRP A 61 -16.47 1.80 11.79
CA TRP A 61 -15.42 0.93 11.31
C TRP A 61 -15.98 -0.41 10.87
N LYS A 62 -15.49 -0.94 9.75
CA LYS A 62 -15.84 -2.25 9.20
C LYS A 62 -14.58 -3.11 9.07
N ASN A 63 -14.66 -4.37 9.50
CA ASN A 63 -13.65 -5.38 9.14
C ASN A 63 -13.77 -5.66 7.64
N ILE A 64 -12.68 -5.46 6.90
CA ILE A 64 -12.61 -5.70 5.45
C ILE A 64 -11.71 -6.88 5.07
N HIS A 65 -10.85 -7.37 5.97
CA HIS A 65 -10.04 -8.57 5.75
C HIS A 65 -9.37 -9.06 7.04
N ASP A 66 -9.27 -10.38 7.22
CA ASP A 66 -8.56 -11.01 8.35
C ASP A 66 -7.15 -11.48 7.96
N ASN A 67 -6.29 -11.77 8.95
CA ASN A 67 -4.92 -12.29 8.74
C ASN A 67 -4.01 -11.40 7.88
N VAL A 68 -4.22 -10.09 7.92
CA VAL A 68 -3.44 -9.10 7.16
C VAL A 68 -2.10 -8.84 7.85
N VAL A 69 -1.03 -8.84 7.05
CA VAL A 69 0.36 -8.61 7.45
C VAL A 69 0.84 -7.22 7.05
N ASP A 70 0.47 -6.77 5.85
CA ASP A 70 0.79 -5.43 5.35
C ASP A 70 -0.37 -4.91 4.50
N TYR A 71 -0.54 -3.60 4.43
CA TYR A 71 -1.64 -2.96 3.73
C TYR A 71 -1.29 -1.54 3.32
N PHE A 72 -1.88 -1.08 2.22
CA PHE A 72 -1.74 0.30 1.76
C PHE A 72 -2.87 0.71 0.80
N TRP A 73 -3.21 1.99 0.82
CA TRP A 73 -4.03 2.61 -0.20
C TRP A 73 -3.31 2.61 -1.55
N SER A 74 -4.04 2.37 -2.63
CA SER A 74 -3.47 2.56 -3.97
C SER A 74 -3.19 4.04 -4.24
N VAL A 75 -2.05 4.29 -4.88
CA VAL A 75 -1.69 5.58 -5.48
C VAL A 75 -1.51 5.46 -6.99
N TYR A 76 -1.79 4.29 -7.55
CA TYR A 76 -1.64 4.05 -8.99
C TYR A 76 -2.82 4.68 -9.73
N GLU A 77 -2.54 5.43 -10.80
CA GLU A 77 -3.57 6.11 -11.59
C GLU A 77 -4.50 5.14 -12.33
N VAL A 78 -4.03 3.91 -12.58
CA VAL A 78 -4.81 2.86 -13.23
C VAL A 78 -5.88 2.25 -12.31
N ASP A 79 -5.75 2.46 -11.01
CA ASP A 79 -6.64 1.88 -10.02
C ASP A 79 -7.75 2.88 -9.61
N PRO A 80 -9.00 2.40 -9.45
CA PRO A 80 -10.07 3.19 -8.84
C PRO A 80 -9.70 3.80 -7.50
N GLY A 81 -10.42 4.86 -7.10
CA GLY A 81 -10.23 5.61 -5.84
C GLY A 81 -10.23 4.73 -4.59
N GLU A 82 -11.04 3.69 -4.65
CA GLU A 82 -11.40 2.78 -3.57
C GLU A 82 -10.37 1.66 -3.36
N THR A 83 -9.31 1.61 -4.18
CA THR A 83 -8.40 0.48 -4.22
C THR A 83 -7.50 0.39 -2.99
N VAL A 84 -7.49 -0.80 -2.38
CA VAL A 84 -6.64 -1.18 -1.24
C VAL A 84 -5.85 -2.43 -1.62
N TYR A 85 -4.56 -2.41 -1.31
CA TYR A 85 -3.70 -3.59 -1.41
C TYR A 85 -3.48 -4.18 -0.02
N ILE A 86 -3.43 -5.52 0.02
CA ILE A 86 -3.10 -6.27 1.23
C ILE A 86 -2.08 -7.37 0.92
N LEU A 87 -1.27 -7.66 1.92
CA LEU A 87 -0.49 -8.88 2.04
C LEU A 87 -1.07 -9.67 3.20
N TYR A 88 -1.52 -10.91 3.00
CA TYR A 88 -2.20 -11.67 4.06
C TYR A 88 -1.78 -13.14 4.09
N HIS A 89 -2.00 -13.79 5.24
CA HIS A 89 -1.80 -15.23 5.39
C HIS A 89 -3.04 -16.01 4.89
N PRO A 90 -2.86 -17.01 4.01
CA PRO A 90 -3.97 -17.86 3.59
C PRO A 90 -4.43 -18.77 4.75
N GLN A 91 -5.76 -18.88 4.95
CA GLN A 91 -6.35 -19.62 6.08
C GLN A 91 -5.96 -21.12 6.16
N SER A 92 -5.51 -21.73 5.06
CA SER A 92 -5.19 -23.16 5.00
C SER A 92 -3.77 -23.53 5.49
N SER A 93 -2.95 -22.56 5.90
CA SER A 93 -1.54 -22.85 6.20
C SER A 93 -1.36 -23.33 7.64
N LYS A 94 -1.46 -24.65 7.87
CA LYS A 94 -1.12 -25.29 9.15
C LYS A 94 0.35 -25.14 9.56
N ASN A 95 1.20 -24.76 8.61
CA ASN A 95 2.58 -24.36 8.87
C ASN A 95 2.66 -22.84 8.69
N VAL A 96 3.29 -22.15 9.63
CA VAL A 96 3.63 -20.72 9.52
C VAL A 96 4.72 -20.58 8.45
N SER A 97 4.38 -20.84 7.19
CA SER A 97 5.23 -20.43 6.09
C SER A 97 5.12 -18.92 6.01
N GLU A 98 6.24 -18.21 5.92
CA GLU A 98 6.35 -16.77 5.62
C GLU A 98 5.85 -16.40 4.21
N ARG A 99 4.93 -17.22 3.68
CA ARG A 99 4.36 -17.15 2.33
C ARG A 99 3.00 -16.50 2.47
N HIS A 100 2.92 -15.32 1.91
CA HIS A 100 1.70 -14.52 1.90
C HIS A 100 1.13 -14.47 0.49
N ILE A 101 -0.11 -14.01 0.42
CA ILE A 101 -0.76 -13.66 -0.83
C ILE A 101 -0.86 -12.15 -0.89
N LEU A 102 -0.37 -11.57 -1.99
CA LEU A 102 -0.63 -10.18 -2.34
C LEU A 102 -1.96 -10.14 -3.09
N ALA A 103 -2.91 -9.35 -2.59
CA ALA A 103 -4.21 -9.14 -3.21
C ALA A 103 -4.57 -7.65 -3.24
N LYS A 104 -5.54 -7.30 -4.08
CA LYS A 104 -6.17 -5.98 -4.06
C LYS A 104 -7.68 -6.06 -4.13
N SER A 105 -8.34 -5.09 -3.51
CA SER A 105 -9.75 -4.78 -3.70
C SER A 105 -9.84 -3.46 -4.45
N SER A 106 -10.87 -3.27 -5.28
CA SER A 106 -11.19 -1.99 -5.92
C SER A 106 -12.59 -1.48 -5.55
N ASP A 107 -13.12 -1.97 -4.42
CA ASP A 107 -14.49 -1.74 -3.96
C ASP A 107 -14.55 -1.72 -2.42
N PHE A 108 -13.59 -1.05 -1.78
CA PHE A 108 -13.51 -0.90 -0.31
C PHE A 108 -13.47 -2.22 0.48
N GLY A 109 -12.82 -3.23 -0.09
CA GLY A 109 -12.67 -4.55 0.53
C GLY A 109 -13.92 -5.41 0.48
N LEU A 110 -14.89 -5.11 -0.38
CA LEU A 110 -16.04 -5.99 -0.61
C LEU A 110 -15.65 -7.24 -1.40
N THR A 111 -14.80 -7.08 -2.41
CA THR A 111 -14.22 -8.18 -3.18
C THR A 111 -12.71 -8.04 -3.30
N TRP A 112 -12.03 -9.19 -3.41
CA TRP A 112 -10.57 -9.28 -3.44
C TRP A 112 -10.10 -10.11 -4.63
N THR A 113 -9.09 -9.59 -5.33
CA THR A 113 -8.40 -10.28 -6.41
C THR A 113 -6.98 -10.60 -5.98
N GLU A 114 -6.62 -11.89 -5.96
CA GLU A 114 -5.24 -12.33 -5.72
C GLU A 114 -4.36 -11.94 -6.91
N LEU A 115 -3.20 -11.33 -6.63
CA LEU A 115 -2.26 -10.84 -7.64
C LEU A 115 -1.01 -11.72 -7.72
N LEU A 116 -0.50 -12.16 -6.56
CA LEU A 116 0.74 -12.93 -6.48
C LEU A 116 0.75 -13.83 -5.23
N LYS A 117 1.26 -15.05 -5.39
CA LYS A 117 1.39 -16.06 -4.33
C LYS A 117 2.84 -16.20 -3.89
N ASP A 118 3.03 -16.86 -2.75
CA ASP A 118 4.35 -17.11 -2.14
C ASP A 118 5.17 -15.83 -1.92
N VAL A 119 4.46 -14.73 -1.61
CA VAL A 119 5.04 -13.40 -1.43
C VAL A 119 5.64 -13.31 -0.03
N ILE A 120 6.88 -12.87 0.03
CA ILE A 120 7.61 -12.64 1.29
C ILE A 120 7.38 -11.19 1.72
N ARG A 121 7.54 -10.24 0.79
CA ARG A 121 7.44 -8.79 1.08
C ARG A 121 7.03 -7.99 -0.16
N VAL A 122 6.40 -6.84 0.09
CA VAL A 122 5.98 -5.89 -0.94
C VAL A 122 6.57 -4.50 -0.65
N TRP A 123 6.98 -3.79 -1.69
CA TRP A 123 7.36 -2.38 -1.64
C TRP A 123 6.53 -1.60 -2.65
N ALA A 124 5.84 -0.58 -2.15
CA ALA A 124 4.98 0.30 -2.93
C ALA A 124 5.14 1.75 -2.45
N PRO A 125 4.92 2.74 -3.32
CA PRO A 125 4.77 4.13 -2.90
C PRO A 125 3.63 4.26 -1.89
N ARG A 126 3.93 4.88 -0.76
CA ARG A 126 3.01 5.11 0.37
C ARG A 126 3.05 6.60 0.71
N GLY A 127 2.26 7.41 0.01
CA GLY A 127 2.27 8.85 0.21
C GLY A 127 1.30 9.59 -0.69
N VAL A 128 1.06 10.86 -0.35
CA VAL A 128 0.28 11.80 -1.15
C VAL A 128 0.99 12.00 -2.48
N LYS A 129 0.23 12.00 -3.58
CA LYS A 129 0.73 12.48 -4.88
C LYS A 129 1.13 13.94 -4.68
N VAL A 130 2.41 14.19 -4.47
CA VAL A 130 2.92 15.56 -4.45
C VAL A 130 2.85 16.00 -5.89
N ASP A 131 1.93 16.91 -6.21
CA ASP A 131 2.03 17.70 -7.42
C ASP A 131 3.35 18.47 -7.31
N ILE A 132 4.42 17.92 -7.90
CA ILE A 132 5.70 18.60 -7.96
C ILE A 132 5.40 19.93 -8.67
N PRO A 133 5.56 21.10 -7.99
CA PRO A 133 5.29 22.37 -8.63
C PRO A 133 6.11 22.43 -9.91
N ARG A 134 5.44 22.67 -11.04
CA ARG A 134 6.13 22.96 -12.30
C ARG A 134 7.19 24.02 -11.98
N PRO A 135 8.46 23.85 -12.39
CA PRO A 135 9.46 24.88 -12.15
C PRO A 135 9.04 26.16 -12.87
N HIS A 136 8.39 27.05 -12.14
CA HIS A 136 8.12 28.42 -12.50
C HIS A 136 9.31 29.24 -12.01
N ASP A 137 10.40 29.21 -12.78
CA ASP A 137 11.11 30.41 -13.23
C ASP A 137 12.41 30.01 -13.92
N LYS A 138 12.44 30.22 -15.24
CA LYS A 138 13.62 30.10 -16.08
C LYS A 138 14.51 31.34 -15.92
N SER A 139 15.04 31.60 -14.73
CA SER A 139 16.16 32.53 -14.59
C SER A 139 17.37 31.80 -14.02
N SER A 140 18.36 31.64 -14.89
CA SER A 140 19.74 31.16 -14.64
C SER A 140 19.90 29.72 -14.17
N ILE A 141 20.02 28.81 -15.14
CA ILE A 141 21.17 27.88 -15.36
C ILE A 141 20.77 27.00 -16.55
N SER A 142 21.58 27.02 -17.62
CA SER A 142 21.38 26.17 -18.80
C SER A 142 21.88 24.75 -18.49
N PHE A 143 20.97 23.86 -18.12
CA PHE A 143 21.11 22.43 -18.40
C PHE A 143 20.28 22.11 -19.64
N ASP A 144 20.80 21.19 -20.45
CA ASP A 144 20.18 20.76 -21.70
C ASP A 144 18.69 20.49 -21.52
N LEU A 145 17.92 20.96 -22.51
CA LEU A 145 16.47 21.00 -22.51
C LEU A 145 15.90 19.58 -22.60
N GLU A 146 15.93 18.81 -21.51
CA GLU A 146 15.09 17.62 -21.37
C GLU A 146 13.64 18.04 -21.56
N THR A 147 12.99 17.40 -22.53
CA THR A 147 11.74 17.92 -23.06
C THR A 147 10.62 17.68 -22.05
N LYS A 148 9.68 18.62 -21.98
CA LYS A 148 8.45 18.54 -21.16
C LYS A 148 7.70 17.19 -21.31
N GLN A 149 7.88 16.53 -22.44
CA GLN A 149 7.29 15.24 -22.79
C GLN A 149 7.87 14.08 -21.95
N ASP A 150 9.13 14.17 -21.55
CA ASP A 150 9.82 13.11 -20.82
C ASP A 150 9.21 12.96 -19.41
N TYR A 151 8.90 14.05 -18.72
CA TYR A 151 8.30 14.00 -17.38
C TYR A 151 6.83 13.55 -17.36
N GLU A 152 6.03 13.82 -18.40
CA GLU A 152 4.65 13.31 -18.48
C GLU A 152 4.58 11.85 -18.93
N THR A 153 5.60 11.33 -19.61
CA THR A 153 5.61 9.98 -20.17
C THR A 153 6.37 8.97 -19.29
N ILE A 154 7.34 9.42 -18.49
CA ILE A 154 8.03 8.54 -17.53
C ILE A 154 7.09 8.33 -16.34
N LYS A 155 6.64 7.09 -16.14
CA LYS A 155 6.02 6.61 -14.89
C LYS A 155 7.05 6.65 -13.75
N LEU A 156 7.48 7.85 -13.34
CA LEU A 156 8.44 8.05 -12.28
C LEU A 156 7.82 7.59 -10.95
N GLY A 157 8.39 6.54 -10.36
CA GLY A 157 8.20 6.21 -8.94
C GLY A 157 6.97 5.38 -8.56
N HIS A 158 6.08 5.03 -9.48
CA HIS A 158 4.90 4.21 -9.18
C HIS A 158 5.09 2.74 -9.59
N PHE A 159 6.03 2.08 -8.93
CA PHE A 159 6.30 0.65 -9.10
C PHE A 159 5.80 -0.14 -7.89
N LEU A 160 5.19 -1.30 -8.17
CA LEU A 160 4.86 -2.29 -7.16
C LEU A 160 5.89 -3.41 -7.23
N TYR A 161 6.81 -3.46 -6.26
CA TYR A 161 7.78 -4.54 -6.15
C TYR A 161 7.29 -5.61 -5.18
N ALA A 162 7.57 -6.87 -5.50
CA ALA A 162 7.31 -7.99 -4.60
C ALA A 162 8.49 -8.97 -4.65
N SER A 163 8.99 -9.36 -3.48
CA SER A 163 9.86 -10.53 -3.35
C SER A 163 9.00 -11.76 -3.10
N HIS A 164 9.24 -12.82 -3.87
CA HIS A 164 8.44 -14.04 -3.77
C HIS A 164 9.27 -15.25 -4.19
N PHE A 165 8.84 -16.45 -3.80
CA PHE A 165 9.51 -17.67 -4.23
C PHE A 165 9.22 -17.95 -5.72
N SER A 166 10.27 -18.21 -6.51
CA SER A 166 10.16 -18.69 -7.89
C SER A 166 10.03 -20.21 -7.95
N ASP A 167 10.64 -20.89 -7.01
CA ASP A 167 10.56 -22.33 -6.81
C ASP A 167 10.46 -22.61 -5.30
N THR A 168 9.32 -23.14 -4.89
CA THR A 168 9.02 -23.43 -3.49
C THR A 168 9.78 -24.63 -2.93
N LYS A 169 10.36 -25.49 -3.79
CA LYS A 169 11.20 -26.63 -3.39
C LYS A 169 12.64 -26.21 -3.14
N ASN A 170 13.18 -25.37 -4.03
CA ASN A 170 14.56 -24.89 -3.95
C ASN A 170 14.71 -23.58 -3.15
N GLN A 171 13.61 -23.07 -2.58
CA GLN A 171 13.56 -21.83 -1.80
C GLN A 171 14.21 -20.63 -2.52
N THR A 172 14.17 -20.63 -3.85
CA THR A 172 14.78 -19.56 -4.63
C THR A 172 13.87 -18.34 -4.61
N VAL A 173 14.39 -17.22 -4.15
CA VAL A 173 13.67 -15.94 -4.10
C VAL A 173 13.94 -15.15 -5.37
N GLN A 174 12.89 -14.57 -5.93
CA GLN A 174 12.97 -13.60 -7.01
C GLN A 174 12.34 -12.28 -6.61
N LEU A 175 12.88 -11.19 -7.16
CA LEU A 175 12.25 -9.88 -7.10
C LEU A 175 11.51 -9.66 -8.42
N SER A 176 10.25 -9.25 -8.33
CA SER A 176 9.43 -8.89 -9.49
C SER A 176 8.84 -7.51 -9.31
N VAL A 177 8.57 -6.83 -10.43
CA VAL A 177 8.03 -5.48 -10.49
C VAL A 177 6.80 -5.43 -11.39
N SER A 178 5.78 -4.71 -10.93
CA SER A 178 4.59 -4.35 -11.70
C SER A 178 4.54 -2.83 -11.93
N THR A 179 4.08 -2.45 -13.13
CA THR A 179 3.89 -1.05 -13.56
C THR A 179 2.43 -0.73 -13.88
N ASP A 180 1.52 -1.67 -13.62
CA ASP A 180 0.12 -1.68 -14.04
C ASP A 180 -0.84 -2.01 -12.88
N GLY A 181 -0.44 -1.67 -11.66
CA GLY A 181 -1.27 -1.92 -10.47
C GLY A 181 -1.37 -3.41 -10.13
N GLY A 182 -0.32 -4.19 -10.40
CA GLY A 182 -0.25 -5.61 -10.08
C GLY A 182 -0.98 -6.53 -11.05
N ARG A 183 -1.40 -6.05 -12.23
CA ARG A 183 -2.00 -6.93 -13.26
C ARG A 183 -0.95 -7.85 -13.87
N THR A 184 0.27 -7.35 -14.06
CA THR A 184 1.42 -8.14 -14.54
C THR A 184 2.66 -7.88 -13.68
N PHE A 185 3.47 -8.93 -13.47
CA PHE A 185 4.74 -8.87 -12.74
C PHE A 185 5.87 -9.40 -13.64
N ASN A 186 6.91 -8.59 -13.80
CA ASN A 186 8.11 -8.95 -14.54
C ASN A 186 9.29 -9.10 -13.59
N LYS A 187 10.16 -10.08 -13.84
CA LYS A 187 11.37 -10.27 -13.03
C LYS A 187 12.26 -9.03 -13.09
N ALA A 188 12.66 -8.53 -11.92
CA ALA A 188 13.65 -7.47 -11.81
C ALA A 188 15.06 -8.06 -11.98
N HIS A 189 15.83 -7.51 -12.91
CA HIS A 189 17.24 -7.85 -13.09
C HIS A 189 18.08 -6.86 -12.28
N LEU A 190 18.57 -7.31 -11.13
CA LEU A 190 19.52 -6.55 -10.32
C LEU A 190 20.94 -7.02 -10.66
N PRO A 191 21.91 -6.10 -10.77
CA PRO A 191 23.31 -6.49 -10.89
C PRO A 191 23.73 -7.26 -9.64
N THR A 192 24.11 -8.53 -9.82
CA THR A 192 24.65 -9.37 -8.76
C THR A 192 26.16 -9.21 -8.72
N ILE A 193 26.71 -8.88 -7.55
CA ILE A 193 28.16 -9.01 -7.32
C ILE A 193 28.39 -10.49 -6.99
N GLN A 194 29.00 -11.25 -7.91
CA GLN A 194 29.62 -12.52 -7.53
C GLN A 194 30.94 -12.20 -6.83
N ALA A 195 31.11 -12.67 -5.60
CA ALA A 195 32.43 -12.66 -4.98
C ALA A 195 33.34 -13.58 -5.80
N GLU A 196 34.44 -13.06 -6.32
CA GLU A 196 35.52 -13.89 -6.83
C GLU A 196 35.99 -14.78 -5.69
N ARG A 197 35.77 -16.10 -5.81
CA ARG A 197 36.48 -17.06 -4.98
C ARG A 197 37.89 -17.15 -5.54
N VAL A 198 38.84 -16.52 -4.85
CA VAL A 198 40.29 -16.78 -5.02
C VAL A 198 40.65 -18.03 -4.24
#